data_AF-A0A554J1J8-F1
#
_entry.id   AF-A0A554J1J8-F1
#
_cell.length_a   1.000
_cell.length_b   1.000
_cell.length_c   1.000
_cell.angle_alpha   90.00
_cell.angle_beta   90.00
_cell.angle_gamma   90.00
#
_symmetry.space_group_name_H-M   'P 1'
#
loop_
_entity.id
_entity.type
_entity.pdbx_description
1 polymer ?
#
loop_
_entity_poly.entity_id
_entity_poly.type
_entity_poly.pdbx_seq_one_letter_code
_entity_poly.pdbx_strand_id
1 'polypeptide(L)'
;MTIGVASQKALEAAKLDSIQEAKQKEVDGKPAYEVTGTAKGRFLFVIPMSFSVKTIIDAKTGSIEQIERSWWNFLVRAYPRSKNLSPI
;
A
#
# COMPACT_ATOMS: atom_id res chain seq x y z
N MET A 1 2.71 -9.38 -15.53
CA MET A 1 2.34 -9.60 -14.11
C MET A 1 0.81 -9.63 -14.01
N THR A 2 0.21 -10.27 -12.99
CA THR A 2 -1.26 -10.20 -12.78
C THR A 2 -1.59 -9.22 -11.65
N ILE A 3 -2.83 -8.70 -11.63
CA ILE A 3 -3.33 -7.82 -10.57
C ILE A 3 -3.15 -8.43 -9.18
N GLY A 4 -3.34 -9.75 -9.02
CA GLY A 4 -3.16 -10.43 -7.73
C GLY A 4 -1.72 -10.36 -7.22
N VAL A 5 -0.74 -10.53 -8.10
CA VAL A 5 0.70 -10.45 -7.74
C VAL A 5 1.10 -8.99 -7.47
N ALA A 6 0.58 -8.04 -8.25
CA ALA A 6 0.83 -6.61 -8.02
C ALA A 6 0.27 -6.16 -6.66
N SER A 7 -0.94 -6.59 -6.32
CA SER A 7 -1.58 -6.37 -5.03
C SER A 7 -0.77 -6.89 -3.85
N GLN A 8 -0.24 -8.12 -3.93
CA GLN A 8 0.64 -8.65 -2.87
C GLN A 8 1.94 -7.87 -2.73
N LYS A 9 2.57 -7.51 -3.87
CA LYS A 9 3.79 -6.71 -3.87
C LYS A 9 3.56 -5.33 -3.26
N ALA A 10 2.42 -4.70 -3.55
CA ALA A 10 2.01 -3.44 -2.93
C ALA A 10 1.79 -3.61 -1.42
N LEU A 11 1.14 -4.68 -0.97
CA LEU A 11 0.92 -4.96 0.46
C LEU A 11 2.24 -5.01 1.24
N GLU A 12 3.23 -5.74 0.71
CA GLU A 12 4.51 -5.92 1.39
C GLU A 12 5.37 -4.65 1.35
N ALA A 13 5.53 -4.05 0.18
CA ALA A 13 6.42 -2.90 0.02
C ALA A 13 5.86 -1.61 0.60
N ALA A 14 4.55 -1.36 0.42
CA ALA A 14 3.90 -0.18 0.96
C ALA A 14 3.40 -0.35 2.40
N LYS A 15 3.56 -1.56 2.99
CA LYS A 15 3.12 -1.92 4.36
C LYS A 15 1.65 -1.62 4.59
N LEU A 16 0.82 -2.05 3.65
CA LEU A 16 -0.63 -1.90 3.72
C LEU A 16 -1.23 -2.96 4.64
N ASP A 17 -2.25 -2.59 5.40
CA ASP A 17 -3.04 -3.52 6.22
C ASP A 17 -4.16 -4.16 5.40
N SER A 18 -4.70 -3.46 4.42
CA SER A 18 -5.76 -3.97 3.54
C SER A 18 -5.74 -3.27 2.19
N ILE A 19 -6.03 -4.01 1.13
CA ILE A 19 -6.24 -3.44 -0.20
C ILE A 19 -7.68 -2.98 -0.29
N GLN A 20 -7.90 -1.71 -0.65
CA GLN A 20 -9.24 -1.21 -0.95
C GLN A 20 -9.56 -1.46 -2.42
N GLU A 21 -8.59 -1.19 -3.31
CA GLU A 21 -8.82 -1.25 -4.74
C GLU A 21 -7.52 -1.56 -5.48
N ALA A 22 -7.62 -2.38 -6.53
CA ALA A 22 -6.53 -2.63 -7.45
C ALA A 22 -7.07 -2.54 -8.88
N LYS A 23 -6.53 -1.60 -9.67
CA LYS A 23 -6.95 -1.36 -11.05
C LYS A 23 -5.75 -1.31 -11.96
N GLN A 24 -5.94 -1.74 -13.20
CA GLN A 24 -4.97 -1.49 -14.26
C GLN A 24 -5.23 -0.12 -14.86
N LYS A 25 -4.18 0.68 -15.03
CA LYS A 25 -4.22 2.01 -15.61
C LYS A 25 -2.98 2.25 -16.45
N GLU A 26 -3.01 3.23 -17.33
CA GLU A 26 -1.82 3.67 -18.04
C GLU A 26 -1.24 4.90 -17.32
N VAL A 27 0.06 4.86 -17.02
CA VAL A 27 0.82 5.95 -16.38
C VAL A 27 2.02 6.23 -17.28
N ASP A 28 2.18 7.47 -17.74
CA ASP A 28 3.24 7.89 -18.66
C ASP A 28 3.36 7.03 -19.93
N GLY A 29 2.23 6.61 -20.50
CA GLY A 29 2.18 5.77 -21.71
C GLY A 29 2.59 4.30 -21.48
N LYS A 30 2.71 3.88 -20.22
CA LYS A 30 3.06 2.50 -19.84
C LYS A 30 1.92 1.85 -19.06
N PRO A 31 1.63 0.56 -19.31
CA PRO A 31 0.65 -0.17 -18.53
C PRO A 31 1.16 -0.33 -17.10
N ALA A 32 0.36 0.11 -16.14
CA ALA A 32 0.65 0.08 -14.72
C ALA A 32 -0.54 -0.48 -13.92
N TYR A 33 -0.27 -0.96 -12.72
CA TYR A 33 -1.25 -1.35 -11.72
C TYR A 33 -1.27 -0.29 -10.62
N GLU A 34 -2.42 0.35 -10.46
CA GLU A 34 -2.70 1.26 -9.37
C GLU A 34 -3.37 0.47 -8.25
N VAL A 35 -2.63 0.28 -7.15
CA VAL A 35 -3.11 -0.41 -5.95
C VAL A 35 -3.30 0.63 -4.86
N THR A 36 -4.53 0.81 -4.43
CA THR A 36 -4.90 1.65 -3.28
C THR A 36 -5.19 0.74 -2.10
N GLY A 37 -4.47 0.95 -1.00
CA GLY A 37 -4.71 0.26 0.25
C GLY A 37 -4.78 1.22 1.43
N THR A 38 -5.20 0.68 2.56
CA THR A 38 -5.18 1.38 3.84
C THR A 38 -4.05 0.85 4.69
N ALA A 39 -3.35 1.76 5.36
CA ALA A 39 -2.42 1.45 6.43
C ALA A 39 -2.93 2.07 7.74
N LYS A 40 -2.62 1.43 8.87
CA LYS A 40 -2.96 1.88 10.21
C LYS A 40 -1.72 2.41 10.92
N GLY A 41 -1.89 3.49 11.65
CA GLY A 41 -0.83 4.05 12.47
C GLY A 41 -1.39 4.87 13.62
N ARG A 42 -0.48 5.38 14.45
CA ARG A 42 -0.83 6.31 15.52
C ARG A 42 -0.29 7.69 15.21
N PHE A 43 -1.20 8.65 15.05
CA PHE A 43 -0.85 10.05 14.95
C PHE A 43 -0.36 10.55 16.31
N LEU A 44 0.84 11.14 16.32
CA LEU A 44 1.50 11.65 17.54
C LEU A 44 1.48 10.64 18.70
N PHE A 45 1.59 9.34 18.42
CA PHE A 45 1.60 8.24 19.38
C PHE A 45 0.30 7.97 20.16
N VAL A 46 -0.72 8.84 20.07
CA VAL A 46 -1.92 8.76 20.91
C VAL A 46 -3.15 8.33 20.10
N ILE A 47 -3.33 8.84 18.89
CA ILE A 47 -4.60 8.70 18.15
C ILE A 47 -4.45 7.63 17.06
N PRO A 48 -5.11 6.46 17.17
CA PRO A 48 -5.11 5.47 16.11
C PRO A 48 -5.89 6.00 14.91
N MET A 49 -5.28 5.97 13.73
CA MET A 49 -5.92 6.39 12.49
C MET A 49 -5.58 5.43 11.34
N SER A 50 -6.51 5.29 10.41
CA SER A 50 -6.32 4.62 9.13
C SER A 50 -6.08 5.67 8.05
N PHE A 51 -5.10 5.46 7.19
CA PHE A 51 -4.79 6.36 6.08
C PHE A 51 -4.61 5.57 4.78
N SER A 52 -5.01 6.17 3.67
CA SER A 52 -4.88 5.56 2.35
C SER A 52 -3.46 5.77 1.82
N VAL A 53 -2.92 4.74 1.18
CA VAL A 53 -1.63 4.75 0.49
C VAL A 53 -1.87 4.18 -0.90
N LYS A 54 -1.41 4.93 -1.90
CA LYS A 54 -1.52 4.54 -3.31
C LYS A 54 -0.15 4.05 -3.78
N THR A 55 -0.14 2.93 -4.48
CA THR A 55 1.08 2.31 -5.02
C THR A 55 0.90 2.10 -6.51
N ILE A 56 1.85 2.57 -7.31
CA ILE A 56 1.88 2.38 -8.76
C ILE A 56 2.99 1.38 -9.08
N ILE A 57 2.61 0.33 -9.79
CA ILE A 57 3.48 -0.79 -10.14
C ILE A 57 3.47 -0.95 -11.65
N ASP A 58 4.63 -0.98 -12.30
CA ASP A 58 4.74 -1.25 -13.74
C ASP A 58 4.24 -2.68 -14.05
N ALA A 59 3.32 -2.81 -15.01
CA ALA A 59 2.68 -4.09 -15.31
C ALA A 59 3.60 -5.09 -16.05
N LYS A 60 4.64 -4.58 -16.73
CA LYS A 60 5.61 -5.36 -17.51
C LYS A 60 6.73 -5.90 -16.62
N THR A 61 7.34 -5.02 -15.81
CA THR A 61 8.50 -5.36 -14.95
C THR A 61 8.08 -5.79 -13.55
N GLY A 62 6.91 -5.34 -13.09
CA GLY A 62 6.47 -5.48 -11.71
C GLY A 62 7.22 -4.58 -10.73
N SER A 63 8.02 -3.63 -11.21
CA SER A 63 8.71 -2.65 -10.36
C SER A 63 7.73 -1.65 -9.76
N ILE A 64 7.99 -1.23 -8.53
CA ILE A 64 7.21 -0.17 -7.89
C ILE A 64 7.77 1.15 -8.39
N GLU A 65 7.00 1.82 -9.23
CA GLU A 65 7.36 3.11 -9.81
C GLU A 65 7.14 4.23 -8.78
N GLN A 66 6.04 4.15 -8.02
CA GLN A 66 5.67 5.21 -7.08
C GLN A 66 4.88 4.70 -5.89
N ILE A 67 5.13 5.29 -4.72
CA ILE A 67 4.32 5.10 -3.51
C ILE A 67 3.88 6.48 -3.02
N GLU A 68 2.61 6.80 -3.23
CA GLU A 68 1.98 8.01 -2.74
C GLU A 68 1.50 7.80 -1.30
N ARG A 69 2.07 8.57 -0.38
CA ARG A 69 1.66 8.64 1.03
C ARG A 69 1.27 10.06 1.35
N SER A 70 0.33 10.22 2.29
CA SER A 70 0.02 11.53 2.84
C SER A 70 1.27 12.20 3.39
N TRP A 71 1.45 13.49 3.12
CA TRP A 71 2.61 14.27 3.54
C TRP A 71 2.83 14.27 5.06
N TRP A 72 1.76 14.15 5.86
CA TRP A 72 1.81 13.99 7.31
C TRP A 72 2.26 12.60 7.79
N ASN A 73 2.66 11.69 6.90
CA ASN A 73 3.02 10.32 7.29
C ASN A 73 4.21 10.27 8.27
N PHE A 74 5.04 11.31 8.35
CA PHE A 74 6.09 11.42 9.37
C PHE A 74 5.56 11.59 10.81
N LEU A 75 4.33 12.11 10.98
CA LEU A 75 3.65 12.24 12.27
C LEU A 75 2.97 10.94 12.73
N VAL A 76 2.93 9.95 11.82
CA VAL A 76 2.26 8.69 12.04
C VAL A 76 3.32 7.61 12.23
N ARG A 77 3.42 7.09 13.46
CA ARG A 77 4.23 5.89 13.69
C ARG A 77 3.46 4.68 13.17
N ALA A 78 4.12 3.87 12.34
CA ALA A 78 3.57 2.61 11.86
C ALA A 78 3.14 1.75 13.06
N TYR A 79 1.93 1.22 13.04
CA TYR A 79 1.52 0.26 14.06
C TYR A 79 2.45 -0.95 13.97
N PRO A 80 3.01 -1.46 15.08
CA PRO A 80 3.71 -2.73 15.03
C PRO A 80 2.71 -3.75 14.49
N ARG A 81 3.00 -4.32 13.32
CA ARG A 81 2.22 -5.41 12.72
C ARG A 81 2.24 -6.53 13.75
N SER A 82 1.21 -6.57 14.59
CA SER A 82 0.99 -7.66 15.52
C SER A 82 1.06 -8.91 14.65
N LYS A 83 1.97 -9.82 14.99
CA LYS A 83 1.98 -11.18 14.44
C LYS A 83 0.75 -11.90 14.99
N ASN A 84 -0.45 -11.41 14.67
CA ASN A 84 -1.63 -12.23 14.74
C ASN A 84 -1.62 -13.06 13.45
N LEU A 85 -0.73 -14.06 13.44
CA LEU A 85 -1.18 -15.37 12.99
C LEU A 85 -2.39 -15.66 13.89
N SER A 86 -3.59 -15.61 13.32
CA SER A 86 -4.66 -16.41 13.88
C SER A 86 -4.15 -17.85 13.89
N PRO A 87 -4.01 -18.51 15.06
CA PRO A 87 -3.94 -19.95 15.04
C PRO A 87 -5.36 -20.45 14.72
N ILE A 88 -5.42 -21.28 13.69
CA ILE A 88 -6.49 -22.23 13.35
C ILE A 88 -7.64 -21.62 12.54
#